data_AF-A0A9P5P8M1-F1
#
_entry.id   AF-A0A9P5P8M1-F1
#
_cell.length_a   1.000
_cell.length_b   1.000
_cell.length_c   1.000
_cell.angle_alpha   90.00
_cell.angle_beta   90.00
_cell.angle_gamma   90.00
#
_symmetry.space_group_name_H-M   'P 1'
#
loop_
_entity.id
_entity.type
_entity.pdbx_description
1 polymer ?
#
loop_
_entity_poly.entity_id
_entity_poly.type
_entity_poly.pdbx_seq_one_letter_code
_entity_poly.pdbx_strand_id
1 'polypeptide(L)'
;MDKARKGASVAVQNLDLPVFTIPAIPEMVNPRAQGAKSYLRGVRKVSTLLPEVSLPQEKVIEIPLMDDLESNTSDDEHGKAHRGRSRDQKLQHASLQRLKGTRSAKEFWDLIRDWTDAKKQASCVSAEQLAVVFETRLNPPKTMPVEFDNKIHELRSILLSHDEQRIALRKSSSQRHLQRRTLHGRSGKLGKDIRRVYLL
;
A
#
# COMPACT_ATOMS: atom_id res chain seq x y z
N MET A 1 30.80 -27.68 25.86
CA MET A 1 29.60 -27.65 26.72
C MET A 1 28.43 -28.08 25.82
N ASP A 2 28.24 -29.39 25.62
CA ASP A 2 27.45 -29.91 24.48
C ASP A 2 26.54 -31.08 24.86
N LYS A 3 25.66 -30.87 25.85
CA LYS A 3 24.71 -31.93 26.32
C LYS A 3 23.26 -31.43 26.46
N ALA A 4 22.73 -30.68 25.51
CA ALA A 4 21.37 -30.12 25.64
C ALA A 4 20.49 -30.18 24.36
N ARG A 5 20.56 -31.25 23.55
CA ARG A 5 19.68 -31.39 22.35
C ARG A 5 19.04 -32.76 22.13
N LYS A 6 18.97 -33.64 23.14
CA LYS A 6 18.25 -34.91 23.03
C LYS A 6 17.03 -34.91 23.95
N GLY A 7 15.86 -34.51 23.44
CA GLY A 7 14.66 -34.52 24.28
C GLY A 7 13.31 -34.16 23.63
N ALA A 8 13.16 -34.17 22.30
CA ALA A 8 11.89 -33.81 21.67
C ALA A 8 11.48 -34.73 20.51
N SER A 9 11.46 -36.05 20.74
CA SER A 9 10.97 -37.00 19.72
C SER A 9 10.48 -38.34 20.28
N VAL A 10 9.61 -38.35 21.31
CA VAL A 10 9.06 -39.61 21.86
C VAL A 10 7.53 -39.59 22.08
N ALA A 11 6.76 -38.67 21.47
CA ALA A 11 5.32 -38.58 21.74
C ALA A 11 4.41 -38.58 20.50
N VAL A 12 4.79 -39.24 19.40
CA VAL A 12 3.93 -39.38 18.20
C VAL A 12 4.08 -40.78 17.58
N GLN A 13 3.76 -41.83 18.34
CA GLN A 13 3.78 -43.21 17.81
C GLN A 13 2.42 -43.92 17.76
N ASN A 14 1.32 -43.27 18.17
CA ASN A 14 0.00 -43.95 18.23
C ASN A 14 -1.12 -43.25 17.44
N LEU A 15 -0.80 -42.45 16.43
CA LEU A 15 -1.79 -41.91 15.51
C LEU A 15 -1.40 -42.32 14.09
N ASP A 16 -2.23 -43.17 13.47
CA ASP A 16 -2.20 -43.56 12.05
C ASP A 16 -2.53 -42.36 11.16
N LEU A 17 -1.73 -41.30 11.26
CA LEU A 17 -1.80 -40.14 10.39
C LEU A 17 -0.74 -40.30 9.30
N PRO A 18 -1.08 -40.02 8.03
CA PRO A 18 -0.12 -40.06 6.94
C PRO A 18 1.01 -39.07 7.24
N VAL A 19 2.23 -39.60 7.42
CA VAL A 19 3.43 -38.80 7.65
C VAL A 19 3.74 -38.04 6.37
N PHE A 20 3.43 -36.75 6.35
CA PHE A 20 3.77 -35.87 5.24
C PHE A 20 5.22 -35.40 5.40
N THR A 21 6.14 -36.02 4.69
CA THR A 21 7.55 -35.63 4.69
C THR A 21 7.71 -34.33 3.91
N ILE A 22 7.92 -33.22 4.61
CA ILE A 22 8.22 -31.94 3.97
C ILE A 22 9.66 -32.01 3.44
N PRO A 23 9.91 -31.86 2.12
CA PRO A 23 11.25 -31.84 1.59
C PRO A 23 12.03 -30.67 2.19
N ALA A 24 13.29 -30.91 2.53
CA ALA A 24 14.16 -29.88 3.09
C ALA A 24 14.21 -28.68 2.13
N ILE A 25 13.83 -27.50 2.64
CA ILE A 25 13.91 -26.26 1.87
C ILE A 25 15.38 -26.03 1.54
N PRO A 26 15.77 -25.93 0.26
CA PRO A 26 17.15 -25.65 -0.10
C PRO A 26 17.56 -24.32 0.53
N GLU A 27 18.74 -24.32 1.15
CA GLU A 27 19.32 -23.13 1.80
C GLU A 27 19.33 -21.98 0.78
N MET A 28 18.53 -20.94 1.04
CA MET A 28 18.54 -19.75 0.21
C MET A 28 19.89 -19.06 0.38
N VAL A 29 20.80 -19.31 -0.56
CA VAL A 29 22.06 -18.58 -0.68
C VAL A 29 21.72 -17.12 -0.87
N ASN A 30 21.95 -16.33 0.18
CA ASN A 30 21.66 -14.91 0.20
C ASN A 30 22.72 -14.20 -0.67
N PRO A 31 22.41 -13.72 -1.90
CA PRO A 31 23.43 -13.18 -2.81
C PRO A 31 24.03 -11.86 -2.29
N ARG A 32 23.52 -11.34 -1.18
CA ARG A 32 23.86 -10.02 -0.61
C ARG A 32 25.25 -9.95 0.03
N ALA A 33 25.94 -11.08 0.23
CA ALA A 33 27.26 -11.12 0.86
C ALA A 33 28.44 -11.09 -0.13
N GLN A 34 28.21 -11.17 -1.44
CA GLN A 34 29.28 -11.06 -2.43
C GLN A 34 29.38 -9.63 -2.97
N GLY A 35 30.56 -9.06 -2.82
CA GLY A 35 30.82 -7.62 -2.91
C GLY A 35 30.26 -6.93 -4.15
N ALA A 36 29.61 -5.79 -3.91
CA ALA A 36 29.02 -4.89 -4.90
C ALA A 36 30.06 -4.13 -5.76
N LYS A 37 31.04 -4.83 -6.37
CA LYS A 37 32.07 -4.22 -7.19
C LYS A 37 32.42 -5.11 -8.40
N SER A 38 31.67 -5.03 -9.50
CA SER A 38 32.20 -5.17 -10.88
C SER A 38 31.19 -5.33 -12.04
N TYR A 39 29.88 -5.46 -11.83
CA TYR A 39 28.97 -5.86 -12.94
C TYR A 39 28.57 -4.78 -13.97
N LEU A 40 29.20 -3.59 -13.97
CA LEU A 40 28.87 -2.51 -14.92
C LEU A 40 29.82 -2.42 -16.14
N ARG A 41 30.44 -3.53 -16.56
CA ARG A 41 31.04 -3.63 -17.90
C ARG A 41 30.55 -4.87 -18.62
N GLY A 42 29.75 -4.65 -19.65
CA GLY A 42 29.55 -5.64 -20.72
C GLY A 42 28.36 -6.59 -20.57
N VAL A 43 27.32 -6.26 -19.78
CA VAL A 43 26.08 -7.04 -19.87
C VAL A 43 25.45 -6.76 -21.24
N ARG A 44 25.62 -7.71 -22.16
CA ARG A 44 24.92 -7.72 -23.46
C ARG A 44 23.43 -7.57 -23.17
N LYS A 45 22.81 -6.55 -23.77
CA LYS A 45 21.36 -6.39 -23.71
C LYS A 45 20.74 -7.54 -24.48
N VAL A 46 20.31 -8.57 -23.75
CA VAL A 46 19.45 -9.62 -24.30
C VAL A 46 18.07 -8.99 -24.46
N SER A 47 17.76 -8.52 -25.66
CA SER A 47 16.38 -8.19 -26.01
C SER A 47 15.64 -9.50 -26.20
N THR A 48 14.81 -9.88 -25.24
CA THR A 48 13.77 -10.86 -25.51
C THR A 48 12.77 -10.18 -26.44
N LEU A 49 12.92 -10.40 -27.74
CA LEU A 49 11.84 -10.15 -28.70
C LEU A 49 10.71 -11.08 -28.27
N LEU A 50 9.86 -10.59 -27.36
CA LEU A 50 8.61 -11.26 -27.05
C LEU A 50 7.86 -11.34 -28.38
N PRO A 51 7.35 -12.53 -28.76
CA PRO A 51 6.55 -12.65 -29.96
C PRO A 51 5.42 -11.62 -29.90
N GLU A 52 5.17 -10.92 -31.01
CA GLU A 52 4.00 -10.07 -31.16
C GLU A 52 2.76 -10.98 -31.09
N VAL A 53 2.30 -11.23 -29.88
CA VAL A 53 1.01 -11.84 -29.63
C VAL A 53 0.01 -10.73 -29.88
N SER A 54 -0.68 -10.79 -31.02
CA SER A 54 -1.82 -9.92 -31.30
C SER A 54 -2.77 -10.01 -30.11
N LEU A 55 -2.94 -8.90 -29.40
CA LEU A 55 -3.89 -8.81 -28.30
C LEU A 55 -5.24 -9.29 -28.84
N PRO A 56 -5.91 -10.26 -28.17
CA PRO A 56 -7.21 -10.74 -28.61
C PRO A 56 -8.10 -9.51 -28.77
N GLN A 57 -8.65 -9.33 -29.97
CA GLN A 57 -9.59 -8.25 -30.22
C GLN A 57 -10.68 -8.34 -29.18
N GLU A 58 -10.87 -7.23 -28.46
CA GLU A 58 -11.84 -7.10 -27.38
C GLU A 58 -13.23 -7.32 -27.97
N LYS A 59 -13.65 -8.59 -28.00
CA LYS A 59 -15.04 -8.93 -28.30
C LYS A 59 -15.82 -8.35 -27.14
N VAL A 60 -16.55 -7.29 -27.43
CA VAL A 60 -17.58 -6.76 -26.55
C VAL A 60 -18.59 -7.89 -26.36
N ILE A 61 -18.38 -8.69 -25.32
CA ILE A 61 -19.36 -9.66 -24.86
C ILE A 61 -20.41 -8.79 -24.21
N GLU A 62 -21.49 -8.52 -24.94
CA GLU A 62 -22.71 -7.99 -24.37
C GLU A 62 -23.22 -9.03 -23.37
N ILE A 63 -22.82 -8.86 -22.10
CA ILE A 63 -23.36 -9.66 -21.01
C ILE A 63 -24.83 -9.26 -20.90
N PRO A 64 -25.79 -10.17 -21.13
CA PRO A 64 -27.19 -9.86 -20.97
C PRO A 64 -27.41 -9.36 -19.54
N LEU A 65 -27.88 -8.12 -19.43
CA LEU A 65 -28.28 -7.53 -18.16
C LEU A 65 -29.56 -8.27 -17.73
N MET A 66 -29.38 -9.35 -16.97
CA MET A 66 -30.48 -10.05 -16.33
C MET A 66 -30.96 -9.18 -15.16
N ASP A 67 -31.88 -8.26 -15.44
CA ASP A 67 -32.44 -7.31 -14.48
C ASP A 67 -33.49 -7.93 -13.53
N ASP A 68 -33.86 -9.21 -13.70
CA ASP A 68 -35.04 -9.78 -13.04
C ASP A 68 -34.72 -11.02 -12.18
N LEU A 69 -33.81 -10.89 -11.22
CA LEU A 69 -33.82 -11.79 -10.04
C LEU A 69 -34.46 -11.05 -8.86
N GLU A 70 -35.77 -10.87 -8.96
CA GLU A 70 -36.63 -10.78 -7.80
C GLU A 70 -36.42 -12.06 -6.97
N SER A 71 -35.58 -11.91 -5.95
CA SER A 71 -35.38 -12.87 -4.88
C SER A 71 -36.72 -13.10 -4.19
N ASN A 72 -37.48 -14.09 -4.66
CA ASN A 72 -38.53 -14.74 -3.90
C ASN A 72 -37.93 -15.23 -2.59
N THR A 73 -38.04 -14.39 -1.55
CA THR A 73 -37.73 -14.76 -0.17
C THR A 73 -38.85 -15.68 0.29
N SER A 74 -38.77 -16.96 -0.04
CA SER A 74 -39.48 -17.97 0.75
C SER A 74 -38.95 -17.86 2.18
N ASP A 75 -39.86 -17.57 3.10
CA ASP A 75 -39.62 -17.54 4.54
C ASP A 75 -39.30 -18.95 5.05
N ASP A 76 -38.12 -19.46 4.73
CA ASP A 76 -37.64 -20.74 5.26
C ASP A 76 -37.22 -20.55 6.71
N GLU A 77 -38.08 -20.98 7.64
CA GLU A 77 -37.86 -21.01 9.09
C GLU A 77 -36.59 -21.78 9.53
N HIS A 78 -35.93 -22.50 8.61
CA HIS A 78 -34.63 -23.14 8.82
C HIS A 78 -33.42 -22.20 8.62
N GLY A 79 -33.62 -20.93 8.24
CA GLY A 79 -32.57 -19.97 7.87
C GLY A 79 -31.60 -19.51 8.99
N LYS A 80 -31.77 -19.92 10.26
CA LYS A 80 -30.87 -19.49 11.35
C LYS A 80 -29.46 -20.08 11.24
N ALA A 81 -29.29 -21.26 10.66
CA ALA A 81 -27.99 -21.93 10.54
C ALA A 81 -27.08 -21.35 9.44
N HIS A 82 -27.62 -20.54 8.51
CA HIS A 82 -26.88 -20.00 7.36
C HIS A 82 -26.74 -18.47 7.36
N ARG A 83 -26.91 -17.84 8.53
CA ARG A 83 -26.75 -16.38 8.67
C ARG A 83 -25.40 -15.87 8.18
N GLY A 84 -24.32 -16.62 8.43
CA GLY A 84 -22.97 -16.28 7.93
C GLY A 84 -22.90 -16.31 6.41
N ARG A 85 -23.32 -17.41 5.78
CA ARG A 85 -23.28 -17.58 4.31
C ARG A 85 -24.13 -16.54 3.59
N SER A 86 -25.32 -16.26 4.11
CA SER A 86 -26.21 -15.24 3.53
C SER A 86 -25.60 -13.84 3.63
N ARG A 87 -24.89 -13.54 4.74
CA ARG A 87 -24.17 -12.27 4.90
C ARG A 87 -23.01 -12.16 3.92
N ASP A 88 -22.21 -13.22 3.77
CA ASP A 88 -21.07 -13.25 2.87
C ASP A 88 -21.50 -13.13 1.41
N GLN A 89 -22.58 -13.83 1.01
CA GLN A 89 -23.18 -13.70 -0.32
C GLN A 89 -23.67 -12.28 -0.59
N LYS A 90 -24.39 -11.65 0.37
CA LYS A 90 -24.82 -10.25 0.24
C LYS A 90 -23.64 -9.31 0.08
N LEU A 91 -22.55 -9.52 0.82
CA LEU A 91 -21.33 -8.71 0.72
C LEU A 91 -20.66 -8.89 -0.66
N GLN A 92 -20.51 -10.13 -1.13
CA GLN A 92 -19.94 -10.44 -2.43
C GLN A 92 -20.77 -9.83 -3.57
N HIS A 93 -22.10 -9.95 -3.48
CA HIS A 93 -23.02 -9.36 -4.46
C HIS A 93 -22.90 -7.84 -4.51
N ALA A 94 -22.87 -7.17 -3.35
CA ALA A 94 -22.66 -5.73 -3.28
C ALA A 94 -21.31 -5.29 -3.86
N SER A 95 -20.23 -6.03 -3.57
CA SER A 95 -18.90 -5.77 -4.15
C SER A 95 -18.93 -5.92 -5.67
N LEU A 96 -19.58 -6.97 -6.19
CA LEU A 96 -19.71 -7.21 -7.62
C LEU A 96 -20.49 -6.08 -8.32
N GLN A 97 -21.60 -5.61 -7.73
CA GLN A 97 -22.36 -4.48 -8.27
C GLN A 97 -21.51 -3.20 -8.34
N ARG A 98 -20.69 -2.93 -7.31
CA ARG A 98 -19.77 -1.77 -7.33
C ARG A 98 -18.72 -1.89 -8.43
N LEU A 99 -18.17 -3.09 -8.63
CA LEU A 99 -17.19 -3.35 -9.69
C LEU A 99 -17.81 -3.09 -11.07
N LYS A 100 -19.02 -3.60 -11.31
CA LYS A 100 -19.78 -3.36 -12.56
C LYS A 100 -20.11 -1.88 -12.80
N GLY A 101 -20.27 -1.09 -11.73
CA GLY A 101 -20.59 0.33 -11.83
C GLY A 101 -19.42 1.26 -12.16
N THR A 102 -18.17 0.77 -12.18
CA THR A 102 -16.99 1.59 -12.47
C THR A 102 -16.95 1.99 -13.95
N ARG A 103 -16.75 3.29 -14.23
CA ARG A 103 -16.74 3.83 -15.61
C ARG A 103 -15.34 4.18 -16.11
N SER A 104 -14.39 4.30 -15.20
CA SER A 104 -13.00 4.66 -15.50
C SER A 104 -12.03 3.64 -14.91
N ALA A 105 -10.91 3.41 -15.59
CA ALA A 105 -9.80 2.61 -15.08
C ALA A 105 -9.32 3.11 -13.71
N LYS A 106 -9.38 4.43 -13.45
CA LYS A 106 -9.00 5.00 -12.15
C LYS A 106 -9.93 4.51 -11.04
N GLU A 107 -11.24 4.59 -11.25
CA GLU A 107 -12.25 4.14 -10.27
C GLU A 107 -12.14 2.65 -9.98
N PHE A 108 -11.89 1.84 -11.01
CA PHE A 108 -11.62 0.41 -10.88
C PHE A 108 -10.42 0.16 -9.96
N TRP A 109 -9.28 0.82 -10.21
CA TRP A 109 -8.07 0.61 -9.42
C TRP A 109 -8.18 1.14 -8.00
N ASP A 110 -8.88 2.26 -7.79
CA ASP A 110 -9.13 2.79 -6.45
C ASP A 110 -10.01 1.81 -5.63
N LEU A 111 -11.05 1.24 -6.25
CA LEU A 111 -11.92 0.24 -5.63
C LEU A 111 -11.17 -1.08 -5.32
N ILE A 112 -10.32 -1.57 -6.22
CA ILE A 112 -9.46 -2.74 -5.96
C ILE A 112 -8.47 -2.44 -4.83
N ARG A 113 -7.89 -1.24 -4.80
CA ARG A 113 -6.96 -0.84 -3.73
C ARG A 113 -7.66 -0.83 -2.38
N ASP A 114 -8.88 -0.30 -2.29
CA ASP A 114 -9.68 -0.30 -1.07
C ASP A 114 -10.00 -1.72 -0.57
N TRP A 115 -10.11 -2.70 -1.47
CA TRP A 115 -10.35 -4.11 -1.10
C TRP A 115 -9.07 -4.87 -0.73
N THR A 116 -7.96 -4.56 -1.39
CA THR A 116 -6.70 -5.32 -1.27
C THR A 116 -5.74 -4.74 -0.24
N ASP A 117 -5.85 -3.44 0.07
CA ASP A 117 -5.08 -2.83 1.14
C ASP A 117 -5.62 -3.29 2.49
N ALA A 118 -4.92 -4.26 3.10
CA ALA A 118 -5.27 -4.82 4.40
C ALA A 118 -5.29 -3.76 5.52
N LYS A 119 -4.65 -2.60 5.29
CA LYS A 119 -4.68 -1.48 6.23
C LYS A 119 -5.80 -0.54 5.83
N LYS A 120 -6.91 -0.59 6.57
CA LYS A 120 -7.87 0.52 6.61
C LYS A 120 -7.05 1.79 6.79
N GLN A 121 -7.18 2.74 5.86
CA GLN A 121 -6.58 4.05 6.04
C GLN A 121 -6.97 4.56 7.42
N ALA A 122 -5.98 4.95 8.22
CA ALA A 122 -6.24 5.50 9.54
C ALA A 122 -7.23 6.65 9.36
N SER A 123 -8.28 6.68 10.19
CA SER A 123 -9.20 7.80 10.20
C SER A 123 -8.40 9.09 10.29
N CYS A 124 -8.75 10.12 9.52
CA CYS A 124 -8.09 11.42 9.62
C CYS A 124 -8.38 11.98 11.02
N VAL A 125 -7.43 11.79 11.95
CA VAL A 125 -7.49 12.31 13.32
C VAL A 125 -6.88 13.71 13.30
N SER A 126 -7.55 14.69 13.91
CA SER A 126 -6.97 16.03 14.00
C SER A 126 -5.74 16.02 14.90
N ALA A 127 -4.82 16.97 14.70
CA ALA A 127 -3.64 17.10 15.56
C ALA A 127 -4.03 17.30 17.04
N GLU A 128 -5.13 18.00 17.30
CA GLU A 128 -5.68 18.22 18.64
C GLU A 128 -6.16 16.91 19.27
N GLN A 129 -6.86 16.07 18.52
CA GLN A 129 -7.30 14.75 19.00
C GLN A 129 -6.12 13.83 19.32
N LEU A 130 -5.07 13.88 18.50
CA LEU A 130 -3.83 13.15 18.79
C LEU A 130 -3.15 13.67 20.06
N ALA A 131 -3.09 14.99 20.25
CA ALA A 131 -2.50 15.60 21.44
C ALA A 131 -3.16 15.08 22.72
N VAL A 132 -4.49 15.05 22.78
CA VAL A 132 -5.23 14.52 23.95
C VAL A 132 -4.89 13.05 24.23
N VAL A 133 -4.84 12.21 23.20
CA VAL A 133 -4.50 10.78 23.34
C VAL A 133 -3.04 10.59 23.77
N PHE A 134 -2.13 11.42 23.25
CA PHE A 134 -0.73 11.38 23.64
C PHE A 134 -0.53 11.87 25.08
N GLU A 135 -1.15 12.98 25.48
CA GLU A 135 -1.07 13.51 26.84
C GLU A 135 -1.56 12.48 27.87
N THR A 136 -2.67 11.80 27.58
CA THR A 136 -3.16 10.73 28.45
C THR A 136 -2.24 9.51 28.52
N ARG A 137 -1.51 9.20 27.43
CA ARG A 137 -0.56 8.07 27.39
C ARG A 137 0.82 8.40 27.93
N LEU A 138 1.24 9.67 27.87
CA LEU A 138 2.55 10.11 28.32
C LEU A 138 2.72 10.07 29.84
N ASN A 139 1.63 9.85 30.59
CA ASN A 139 1.59 9.81 32.05
C ASN A 139 2.53 10.86 32.67
N PRO A 140 2.36 12.15 32.33
CA PRO A 140 3.26 13.18 32.82
C PRO A 140 3.22 13.18 34.35
N PRO A 141 4.38 13.31 35.02
CA PRO A 141 4.41 13.34 36.47
C PRO A 141 3.61 14.54 36.97
N LYS A 142 2.71 14.32 37.95
CA LYS A 142 1.84 15.38 38.52
C LYS A 142 2.65 16.53 39.10
N THR A 143 3.83 16.22 39.61
CA THR A 143 4.82 17.19 40.10
C THR A 143 6.13 16.91 39.40
N MET A 144 6.75 17.96 38.88
CA MET A 144 8.08 17.83 38.28
C MET A 144 9.10 17.40 39.36
N PRO A 145 9.99 16.44 39.08
CA PRO A 145 11.05 16.05 40.01
C PRO A 145 11.90 17.25 40.42
N VAL A 146 12.42 17.25 41.64
CA VAL A 146 13.30 18.32 42.14
C VAL A 146 14.61 18.38 41.35
N GLU A 147 15.08 17.25 40.81
CA GLU A 147 16.26 17.22 39.93
C GLU A 147 15.97 17.71 38.51
N PHE A 148 14.72 18.06 38.18
CA PHE A 148 14.40 18.58 36.87
C PHE A 148 14.91 20.01 36.73
N ASP A 149 16.01 20.17 35.99
CA ASP A 149 16.60 21.48 35.73
C ASP A 149 15.74 22.28 34.74
N ASN A 150 14.91 23.16 35.29
CA ASN A 150 14.05 24.07 34.53
C ASN A 150 14.85 24.91 33.52
N LYS A 151 16.11 25.25 33.81
CA LYS A 151 16.93 26.07 32.90
C LYS A 151 17.30 25.31 31.64
N ILE A 152 17.62 24.01 31.77
CA ILE A 152 17.89 23.16 30.60
C ILE A 152 16.63 22.99 29.76
N HIS A 153 15.47 22.86 30.41
CA HIS A 153 14.20 22.76 29.71
C HIS A 153 13.85 24.04 28.94
N GLU A 154 14.01 25.22 29.56
CA GLU A 154 13.84 26.51 28.89
C GLU A 154 14.83 26.72 27.74
N LEU A 155 16.09 26.36 27.91
CA LEU A 155 17.07 26.42 26.81
C LEU A 155 16.66 25.51 25.64
N ARG A 156 16.15 24.31 25.92
CA ARG A 156 15.66 23.40 24.88
C ARG A 156 14.42 23.94 24.19
N SER A 157 13.48 24.56 24.89
CA SER A 157 12.29 25.15 24.27
C SER A 157 12.67 26.33 23.35
N ILE A 158 13.62 27.18 23.77
CA ILE A 158 14.15 28.27 22.94
C ILE A 158 14.84 27.71 21.69
N LEU A 159 15.69 26.68 21.82
CA LEU A 159 16.36 26.06 20.68
C LEU A 159 15.38 25.46 19.66
N LEU A 160 14.34 24.77 20.14
CA LEU A 160 13.30 24.21 19.28
C LEU A 160 12.53 25.31 18.54
N SER A 161 12.18 26.40 19.22
CA SER A 161 11.49 27.53 18.59
C SER A 161 12.32 28.17 17.46
N HIS A 162 13.63 28.24 17.64
CA HIS A 162 14.54 28.77 16.64
C HIS A 162 14.71 27.82 15.45
N ASP A 163 14.78 26.51 15.67
CA ASP A 163 14.84 25.52 14.60
C ASP A 163 13.57 25.49 13.74
N GLU A 164 12.39 25.67 14.34
CA GLU A 164 11.13 25.82 13.61
C GLU A 164 11.16 27.02 12.66
N GLN A 165 11.66 28.17 13.13
CA GLN A 165 11.83 29.36 12.30
C GLN A 165 12.78 29.09 11.11
N ARG A 166 13.89 28.37 11.34
CA ARG A 166 14.82 28.00 10.26
C ARG A 166 14.18 27.07 9.23
N ILE A 167 13.39 26.10 9.68
CA ILE A 167 12.66 25.19 8.80
C ILE A 167 11.63 25.97 7.97
N ALA A 168 10.90 26.90 8.58
CA ALA A 168 9.94 27.77 7.89
C ALA A 168 10.63 28.64 6.82
N LEU A 169 11.76 29.25 7.15
CA LEU A 169 12.56 30.04 6.19
C LEU A 169 13.02 29.18 4.99
N ARG A 170 13.50 27.96 5.24
CA ARG A 170 13.89 27.02 4.17
C ARG A 170 12.72 26.65 3.26
N LYS A 171 11.54 26.36 3.85
CA LYS A 171 10.31 26.05 3.09
C LYS A 171 9.91 27.25 2.22
N SER A 172 9.92 28.46 2.74
CA SER A 172 9.60 29.68 1.98
C SER A 172 10.59 29.95 0.82
N SER A 173 11.88 29.64 1.01
CA SER A 173 12.89 29.79 -0.04
C SER A 173 12.73 28.75 -1.14
N SER A 174 12.43 27.50 -0.77
CA SER A 174 12.15 26.42 -1.72
C SER A 174 10.90 26.72 -2.57
N GLN A 175 9.84 27.23 -1.93
CA GLN A 175 8.61 27.64 -2.61
C GLN A 175 8.85 28.79 -3.61
N ARG A 176 9.69 29.78 -3.24
CA ARG A 176 10.12 30.84 -4.17
C ARG A 176 10.90 30.31 -5.36
N HIS A 177 11.75 29.29 -5.16
CA HIS A 177 12.50 28.67 -6.26
C HIS A 177 11.59 27.90 -7.23
N LEU A 178 10.58 27.20 -6.70
CA LEU A 178 9.55 26.52 -7.51
C LEU A 178 8.71 27.53 -8.32
N GLN A 179 8.29 28.64 -7.71
CA GLN A 179 7.55 29.70 -8.42
C GLN A 179 8.37 30.38 -9.53
N ARG A 180 9.69 30.55 -9.35
CA ARG A 180 10.56 31.09 -10.41
C ARG A 180 10.67 30.13 -11.61
N ARG A 181 10.69 28.82 -11.36
CA ARG A 181 10.74 27.79 -12.41
C ARG A 181 9.47 27.73 -13.25
N THR A 182 8.29 27.92 -12.66
CA THR A 182 7.02 27.87 -13.40
C THR A 182 6.85 29.07 -14.35
N LEU A 183 7.40 30.24 -14.01
CA LEU A 183 7.28 31.44 -14.84
C LEU A 183 8.22 31.45 -16.05
N HIS A 184 9.38 30.78 -16.00
CA HIS A 184 10.35 30.77 -17.11
C HIS A 184 10.21 29.59 -18.07
N GLY A 185 9.31 28.65 -17.81
CA GLY A 185 9.12 27.43 -18.62
C GLY A 185 8.23 27.56 -19.86
N ARG A 186 7.63 28.73 -20.15
CA ARG A 186 6.67 28.91 -21.27
C ARG A 186 7.20 29.65 -22.50
N SER A 187 8.50 29.99 -22.56
CA SER A 187 9.08 30.71 -23.72
C SER A 187 9.68 29.81 -24.82
N GLY A 188 9.51 28.49 -24.74
CA GLY A 188 10.20 27.55 -25.63
C GLY A 188 9.29 26.87 -26.64
N LYS A 189 9.37 27.32 -27.91
CA LYS A 189 8.94 26.63 -29.15
C LYS A 189 7.45 26.72 -29.52
N LEU A 190 7.06 27.87 -30.04
CA LEU A 190 6.16 27.91 -31.21
C LEU A 190 6.91 27.25 -32.38
N GLY A 191 6.78 25.92 -32.45
CA GLY A 191 7.20 25.14 -33.62
C GLY A 191 6.37 25.58 -34.82
N LYS A 192 7.06 26.07 -35.84
CA LYS A 192 6.49 26.39 -37.15
C LYS A 192 5.93 25.12 -37.78
N ASP A 193 4.61 24.91 -37.67
CA ASP A 193 3.90 23.96 -38.51
C ASP A 193 3.80 24.53 -39.92
N ILE A 194 4.80 24.20 -40.74
CA ILE A 194 4.77 24.39 -42.19
C ILE A 194 3.86 23.29 -42.75
N ARG A 195 2.60 23.64 -43.01
CA ARG A 195 1.66 22.82 -43.79
C ARG A 195 2.23 22.63 -45.20
N ARG A 196 2.73 21.44 -45.50
CA ARG A 196 2.94 20.97 -46.88
C ARG A 196 1.62 20.41 -47.38
N VAL A 197 0.89 21.23 -48.14
CA VAL A 197 -0.24 20.79 -48.97
C VAL A 197 0.37 20.12 -50.19
N TYR A 198 0.23 18.79 -50.30
CA TYR A 198 0.45 18.09 -51.56
C TYR A 198 -0.89 18.04 -52.29
N LEU A 199 -0.98 18.82 -53.37
CA LEU A 199 -1.87 18.55 -54.50
C LEU A 199 -1.23 17.45 -55.32
N LEU A 200 -1.92 16.32 -55.49
CA LEU A 200 -1.97 15.47 -56.69
C LEU A 200 -3.09 14.44 -56.52
#